data_AF-A0AAD5A853-F1
#
_entry.id   AF-A0AAD5A853-F1
#
_cell.length_a   1.000
_cell.length_b   1.000
_cell.length_c   1.000
_cell.angle_alpha   90.00
_cell.angle_beta   90.00
_cell.angle_gamma   90.00
#
_symmetry.space_group_name_H-M   'P 1'
#
loop_
_entity.id
_entity.type
_entity.pdbx_description
1 polymer ?
#
loop_
_entity_poly.entity_id
_entity_poly.type
_entity_poly.pdbx_seq_one_letter_code
_entity_poly.pdbx_strand_id
1 'polypeptide(L)'
;GIQEYVEAVSFHHFIKHRTLISLEEINARLVFTRDEKTEAKVCGRSLWPGACVLTFQVTPTDYLLGVADLTGELMRMCISSVGNGDVDTPFELSNFLRQIHDGFSYIGNVGPYEVSKKLHTLRQSLGKVEDACYTLRVRGSEIPKHMLADVFSNRVAVLEEDD
;
A
#
# COMPACT_ATOMS: atom_id res chain seq x y z
N GLY A 1 12.51 -5.21 -10.35
CA GLY A 1 13.80 -4.65 -9.90
C GLY A 1 13.77 -4.38 -8.41
N ILE A 2 14.74 -3.66 -7.84
CA ILE A 2 14.75 -3.35 -6.39
C ILE A 2 13.53 -2.48 -6.01
N GLN A 3 13.23 -1.46 -6.81
CA GLN A 3 12.08 -0.57 -6.60
C GLN A 3 10.75 -1.33 -6.63
N GLU A 4 10.57 -2.21 -7.63
CA GLU A 4 9.43 -3.14 -7.72
C GLU A 4 9.31 -4.05 -6.49
N TYR A 5 10.44 -4.54 -5.96
CA TYR A 5 10.43 -5.35 -4.75
C TYR A 5 9.95 -4.53 -3.54
N VAL A 6 10.44 -3.29 -3.39
CA VAL A 6 9.98 -2.37 -2.35
C VAL A 6 8.49 -2.10 -2.48
N GLU A 7 8.01 -1.79 -3.68
CA GLU A 7 6.59 -1.59 -3.97
C GLU A 7 5.75 -2.81 -3.56
N ALA A 8 6.15 -4.01 -3.98
CA ALA A 8 5.42 -5.24 -3.67
C ALA A 8 5.37 -5.53 -2.15
N VAL A 9 6.50 -5.45 -1.45
CA VAL A 9 6.53 -5.76 -0.01
C VAL A 9 5.82 -4.69 0.83
N SER A 10 5.90 -3.43 0.42
CA SER A 10 5.21 -2.33 1.09
C SER A 10 3.70 -2.38 0.85
N PHE A 11 3.26 -2.73 -0.35
CA PHE A 11 1.85 -2.93 -0.65
C PHE A 11 1.25 -4.07 0.17
N HIS A 12 1.93 -5.21 0.20
CA HIS A 12 1.52 -6.35 1.03
C HIS A 12 1.48 -6.01 2.52
N HIS A 13 2.47 -5.26 3.02
CA HIS A 13 2.49 -4.84 4.42
C HIS A 13 1.33 -3.88 4.74
N PHE A 14 1.02 -2.93 3.85
CA PHE A 14 -0.11 -2.03 4.02
C PHE A 14 -1.45 -2.80 4.05
N ILE A 15 -1.63 -3.80 3.17
CA ILE A 15 -2.85 -4.64 3.17
C ILE A 15 -3.04 -5.32 4.53
N LYS A 16 -1.96 -5.78 5.17
CA LYS A 16 -2.02 -6.50 6.45
C LYS A 16 -2.12 -5.60 7.67
N HIS A 17 -1.45 -4.45 7.67
CA HIS A 17 -1.20 -3.68 8.88
C HIS A 17 -1.69 -2.24 8.81
N ARG A 18 -2.09 -1.75 7.63
CA ARG A 18 -2.47 -0.34 7.37
C ARG A 18 -1.36 0.67 7.72
N THR A 19 -0.11 0.23 7.67
CA THR A 19 1.09 1.04 7.94
C THR A 19 2.09 0.94 6.80
N LEU A 20 3.06 1.86 6.77
CA LEU A 20 4.20 1.80 5.85
C LEU A 20 5.32 0.98 6.50
N ILE A 21 5.84 -0.03 5.80
CA ILE A 21 7.02 -0.77 6.24
C ILE A 21 8.27 0.12 6.12
N SER A 22 9.11 0.16 7.15
CA SER A 22 10.35 0.94 7.15
C SER A 22 11.45 0.32 6.29
N LEU A 23 12.45 1.14 5.91
CA LEU A 23 13.62 0.68 5.17
C LEU A 23 14.43 -0.35 5.99
N GLU A 24 14.53 -0.13 7.30
CA GLU A 24 15.21 -1.02 8.24
C GLU A 24 14.53 -2.39 8.29
N GLU A 25 13.19 -2.43 8.34
CA GLU A 25 12.42 -3.67 8.30
C GLU A 25 12.58 -4.42 6.96
N ILE A 26 12.68 -3.71 5.85
CA ILE A 26 12.98 -4.32 4.55
C ILE A 26 14.37 -4.93 4.56
N ASN A 27 15.38 -4.16 4.97
CA ASN A 27 16.78 -4.61 4.97
C ASN A 27 17.03 -5.78 5.95
N ALA A 28 16.30 -5.83 7.07
CA ALA A 28 16.34 -6.95 8.00
C ALA A 28 15.85 -8.27 7.37
N ARG A 29 14.96 -8.21 6.38
CA ARG A 29 14.47 -9.39 5.64
C ARG A 29 15.41 -9.86 4.54
N LEU A 30 16.40 -9.06 4.18
CA LEU A 30 17.36 -9.32 3.10
C LEU A 30 18.72 -9.81 3.64
N VAL A 31 18.66 -10.61 4.70
CA VAL A 31 19.79 -11.32 5.30
C VAL A 31 19.62 -12.82 5.03
N PHE A 32 20.57 -13.41 4.32
CA PHE A 32 20.53 -14.79 3.88
C PHE A 32 21.69 -15.56 4.48
N THR A 33 21.39 -16.56 5.30
CA THR A 33 22.38 -17.45 5.89
C THR A 33 22.42 -18.77 5.13
N ARG A 34 23.61 -19.21 4.70
CA ARG A 34 23.77 -20.54 4.13
C ARG A 34 24.05 -21.55 5.23
N ASP A 35 23.14 -22.50 5.43
CA ASP A 35 23.40 -23.66 6.27
C ASP A 35 24.32 -24.65 5.56
N GLU A 36 25.37 -25.12 6.25
CA GLU A 36 26.36 -26.07 5.73
C GLU A 36 25.80 -27.47 5.41
N LYS A 37 24.50 -27.72 5.62
CA LYS A 37 23.87 -29.03 5.42
C LYS A 37 23.45 -29.31 3.97
N THR A 38 23.48 -28.31 3.09
CA THR A 38 23.06 -28.47 1.69
C THR A 38 24.27 -28.29 0.77
N GLU A 39 24.77 -29.44 0.29
CA GLU A 39 25.76 -29.65 -0.78
C GLU A 39 27.24 -29.73 -0.38
N ALA A 40 27.59 -30.88 0.19
CA ALA A 40 28.81 -31.57 -0.20
C ALA A 40 28.67 -32.10 -1.65
N LYS A 41 28.89 -31.26 -2.67
CA LYS A 41 29.53 -31.60 -3.97
C LYS A 41 29.41 -30.43 -4.96
N VAL A 42 30.55 -30.13 -5.61
CA VAL A 42 30.80 -29.15 -6.70
C VAL A 42 30.87 -27.70 -6.19
N CYS A 43 31.96 -26.94 -6.25
CA CYS A 43 33.11 -26.91 -7.15
C CYS A 43 34.36 -26.41 -6.39
N GLY A 44 35.54 -26.90 -6.76
CA GLY A 44 36.81 -26.51 -6.14
C GLY A 44 37.25 -25.07 -6.45
N ARG A 45 37.12 -24.18 -5.48
CA ARG A 45 38.12 -23.15 -5.14
C ARG A 45 37.85 -22.62 -3.73
N SER A 46 38.89 -22.68 -2.91
CA SER A 46 38.93 -22.44 -1.47
C SER A 46 38.52 -21.01 -1.07
N LEU A 47 37.89 -20.89 0.11
CA LEU A 47 38.42 -20.21 1.31
C LEU A 47 37.27 -19.43 1.99
N TRP A 48 36.62 -20.02 3.01
CA TRP A 48 36.07 -19.38 4.22
C TRP A 48 35.44 -20.48 5.11
N PRO A 49 36.08 -20.87 6.22
CA PRO A 49 35.51 -21.81 7.19
C PRO A 49 34.56 -21.04 8.11
N GLY A 50 33.29 -20.97 7.74
CA GLY A 50 32.26 -20.32 8.53
C GLY A 50 30.97 -20.15 7.76
N ALA A 51 29.84 -20.18 8.47
CA ALA A 51 28.52 -19.88 7.92
C ALA A 51 28.58 -18.60 7.07
N CYS A 52 28.27 -18.73 5.77
CA CYS A 52 28.28 -17.59 4.86
C CYS A 52 26.98 -16.80 5.04
N VAL A 53 27.10 -15.54 5.46
CA VAL A 53 25.98 -14.59 5.56
C VAL A 53 26.06 -13.63 4.39
N LEU A 54 25.03 -13.63 3.55
CA LEU A 54 24.86 -12.69 2.45
C LEU A 54 23.81 -11.66 2.84
N THR A 55 24.12 -10.38 2.67
CA THR A 55 23.18 -9.30 2.96
C THR A 55 22.99 -8.43 1.73
N PHE A 56 21.75 -8.03 1.46
CA PHE A 56 21.45 -7.02 0.45
C PHE A 56 20.84 -5.80 1.14
N GLN A 57 21.35 -4.61 0.79
CA GLN A 57 20.88 -3.35 1.37
C GLN A 57 20.19 -2.52 0.29
N VAL A 58 18.90 -2.25 0.49
CA VAL A 58 18.13 -1.32 -0.32
C VAL A 58 18.60 0.10 -0.02
N THR A 59 18.85 0.89 -1.06
CA THR A 59 19.25 2.29 -0.89
C THR A 59 18.05 3.16 -0.49
N PRO A 60 18.26 4.27 0.24
CA PRO A 60 17.18 5.21 0.53
C PRO A 60 16.47 5.73 -0.73
N THR A 61 17.22 5.92 -1.82
CA THR A 61 16.66 6.34 -3.10
C THR A 61 15.75 5.28 -3.70
N ASP A 62 16.19 4.01 -3.76
CA ASP A 62 15.35 2.91 -4.27
C ASP A 62 14.10 2.70 -3.42
N TYR A 63 14.23 2.88 -2.11
CA TYR A 63 13.10 2.84 -1.19
C TYR A 63 12.09 3.94 -1.50
N LEU A 64 12.53 5.20 -1.59
CA LEU A 64 11.65 6.33 -1.92
C LEU A 64 10.98 6.14 -3.29
N LEU A 65 11.71 5.66 -4.30
CA LEU A 65 11.12 5.44 -5.62
C LEU A 65 10.09 4.30 -5.62
N GLY A 66 10.36 3.20 -4.91
CA GLY A 66 9.39 2.12 -4.75
C GLY A 66 8.15 2.51 -3.94
N VAL A 67 8.31 3.32 -2.88
CA VAL A 67 7.18 3.86 -2.10
C VAL A 67 6.37 4.87 -2.93
N ALA A 68 7.01 5.61 -3.83
CA ALA A 68 6.27 6.47 -4.74
C ALA A 68 5.39 5.65 -5.70
N ASP A 69 5.89 4.54 -6.23
CA ASP A 69 5.13 3.66 -7.12
C ASP A 69 4.00 2.93 -6.39
N LEU A 70 4.23 2.50 -5.15
CA LEU A 70 3.19 2.00 -4.23
C LEU A 70 1.95 2.88 -4.21
N THR A 71 2.09 4.21 -4.25
CA THR A 71 0.93 5.11 -4.17
C THR A 71 -0.01 4.98 -5.38
N GLY A 72 0.52 4.55 -6.53
CA GLY A 72 -0.26 4.19 -7.70
C GLY A 72 -1.10 2.92 -7.48
N GLU A 73 -0.52 1.89 -6.87
CA GLU A 73 -1.23 0.64 -6.54
C GLU A 73 -2.28 0.86 -5.44
N LEU A 74 -1.99 1.68 -4.44
CA LEU A 74 -2.94 2.06 -3.41
C LEU A 74 -4.13 2.86 -3.97
N MET A 75 -3.88 3.77 -4.93
CA MET A 75 -4.94 4.44 -5.67
C MET A 75 -5.80 3.43 -6.44
N ARG A 76 -5.20 2.46 -7.14
CA ARG A 76 -5.96 1.41 -7.85
C ARG A 76 -6.81 0.60 -6.88
N MET A 77 -6.26 0.22 -5.73
CA MET A 77 -6.99 -0.48 -4.67
C MET A 77 -8.16 0.36 -4.16
N CYS A 78 -7.98 1.68 -3.96
CA CYS A 78 -9.06 2.58 -3.58
C CYS A 78 -10.21 2.52 -4.59
N ILE A 79 -9.93 2.75 -5.87
CA ILE A 79 -10.98 2.77 -6.91
C ILE A 79 -11.67 1.41 -7.03
N SER A 80 -10.92 0.31 -6.94
CA SER A 80 -11.49 -1.03 -6.95
C SER A 80 -12.38 -1.30 -5.73
N SER A 81 -12.01 -0.81 -4.55
CA SER A 81 -12.81 -0.98 -3.33
C SER A 81 -14.14 -0.23 -3.42
N VAL A 82 -14.11 1.01 -3.93
CA VAL A 82 -15.32 1.81 -4.21
C VAL A 82 -16.25 1.09 -5.20
N GLY A 83 -15.68 0.54 -6.28
CA GLY A 83 -16.44 -0.22 -7.28
C GLY A 83 -17.11 -1.47 -6.71
N ASN A 84 -16.56 -2.06 -5.65
CA ASN A 84 -17.11 -3.21 -4.93
C ASN A 84 -18.08 -2.81 -3.80
N GLY A 85 -18.36 -1.52 -3.61
CA GLY A 85 -19.27 -1.01 -2.58
C GLY A 85 -18.63 -0.83 -1.19
N ASP A 86 -17.30 -0.92 -1.07
CA ASP A 86 -16.59 -0.62 0.17
C ASP A 86 -16.56 0.91 0.40
N VAL A 87 -17.02 1.32 1.58
CA VAL A 87 -17.12 2.73 1.99
C VAL A 87 -16.09 3.10 3.04
N ASP A 88 -15.33 2.17 3.59
CA ASP A 88 -14.39 2.39 4.69
C ASP A 88 -12.94 2.46 4.16
N THR A 89 -12.54 1.47 3.36
CA THR A 89 -11.18 1.38 2.78
C THR A 89 -10.72 2.66 2.04
N PRO A 90 -11.57 3.36 1.27
CA PRO A 90 -11.18 4.60 0.61
C PRO A 90 -10.69 5.69 1.56
N PHE A 91 -11.33 5.86 2.72
CA PHE A 91 -10.93 6.88 3.69
C PHE A 91 -9.63 6.51 4.42
N GLU A 92 -9.44 5.23 4.74
CA GLU A 92 -8.16 4.73 5.26
C GLU A 92 -7.02 5.02 4.29
N LEU A 93 -7.24 4.72 3.01
CA LEU A 93 -6.28 4.97 1.94
C LEU A 93 -6.00 6.45 1.74
N SER A 94 -7.02 7.31 1.77
CA SER A 94 -6.86 8.75 1.67
C SER A 94 -5.96 9.29 2.79
N ASN A 95 -6.20 8.87 4.03
CA ASN A 95 -5.39 9.31 5.17
C ASN A 95 -3.94 8.82 5.06
N PHE A 96 -3.72 7.59 4.59
CA PHE A 96 -2.39 7.05 4.40
C PHE A 96 -1.63 7.73 3.26
N LEU A 97 -2.28 7.97 2.12
CA LEU A 97 -1.66 8.66 0.98
C LEU A 97 -1.32 10.13 1.31
N ARG A 98 -2.13 10.81 2.13
CA ARG A 98 -1.80 12.16 2.62
C ARG A 98 -0.50 12.16 3.42
N GLN A 99 -0.34 11.22 4.35
CA GLN A 99 0.89 11.10 5.15
C GLN A 99 2.12 10.85 4.27
N ILE A 100 2.00 9.99 3.25
CA ILE A 100 3.08 9.77 2.27
C ILE A 100 3.36 11.07 1.50
N HIS A 101 2.33 11.72 0.95
CA HIS A 101 2.48 12.97 0.22
C HIS A 101 3.18 14.06 1.03
N ASP A 102 2.82 14.20 2.31
CA ASP A 102 3.41 15.19 3.21
C ASP A 102 4.89 14.86 3.48
N GLY A 103 5.23 13.58 3.64
CA GLY A 103 6.61 13.11 3.74
C GLY A 103 7.44 13.43 2.49
N PHE A 104 6.93 13.16 1.29
CA PHE A 104 7.62 13.51 0.05
C PHE A 104 7.72 15.03 -0.16
N SER A 105 6.68 15.77 0.22
CA SER A 105 6.68 17.24 0.15
C SER A 105 7.69 17.86 1.12
N TYR A 106 7.89 17.23 2.28
CA TYR A 106 8.89 17.64 3.27
C TYR A 106 10.32 17.45 2.74
N ILE A 107 10.60 16.36 2.03
CA ILE A 107 11.89 16.16 1.35
C ILE A 107 12.10 17.24 0.27
N GLY A 108 11.04 17.55 -0.48
CA GLY A 108 11.01 18.63 -1.47
C GLY A 108 12.16 18.52 -2.49
N ASN A 109 12.81 19.65 -2.76
CA ASN A 109 13.88 19.74 -3.76
C ASN A 109 15.27 19.33 -3.23
N VAL A 110 15.36 18.82 -1.99
CA VAL A 110 16.63 18.38 -1.39
C VAL A 110 16.96 16.94 -1.83
N GLY A 111 15.96 16.18 -2.30
CA GLY A 111 16.12 14.82 -2.77
C GLY A 111 16.63 14.69 -4.22
N PRO A 112 16.93 13.45 -4.66
CA PRO A 112 17.26 13.15 -6.05
C PRO A 112 16.16 13.63 -7.02
N TYR A 113 16.54 14.05 -8.22
CA TYR A 113 15.62 14.58 -9.23
C TYR A 113 14.47 13.60 -9.57
N GLU A 114 14.76 12.30 -9.55
CA GLU A 114 13.80 11.24 -9.78
C GLU A 114 12.66 11.25 -8.75
N VAL A 115 12.97 11.55 -7.47
CA VAL A 115 11.98 11.65 -6.39
C VAL A 115 11.07 12.86 -6.62
N SER A 116 11.63 13.99 -7.05
CA SER A 116 10.84 15.19 -7.40
C SER A 116 9.89 14.93 -8.57
N LYS A 117 10.30 14.14 -9.57
CA LYS A 117 9.42 13.73 -10.67
C LYS A 117 8.27 12.86 -10.17
N LYS A 118 8.55 11.92 -9.26
CA LYS A 118 7.53 11.05 -8.66
C LYS A 118 6.51 11.82 -7.81
N LEU A 119 6.89 12.93 -7.19
CA LEU A 119 5.96 13.79 -6.43
C LEU A 119 4.79 14.31 -7.29
N HIS A 120 5.02 14.56 -8.57
CA HIS A 120 3.93 14.96 -9.47
C HIS A 120 2.90 13.85 -9.65
N THR A 121 3.34 12.62 -9.94
CA THR A 121 2.45 11.45 -10.09
C THR A 121 1.77 11.11 -8.76
N LEU A 122 2.48 11.21 -7.64
CA LEU A 122 1.93 11.03 -6.30
C LEU A 122 0.75 11.97 -6.03
N ARG A 123 0.88 13.26 -6.38
CA ARG A 123 -0.21 14.25 -6.25
C ARG A 123 -1.43 13.88 -7.08
N GLN A 124 -1.21 13.36 -8.30
CA GLN A 124 -2.32 12.88 -9.13
C GLN A 124 -3.01 11.67 -8.52
N SER A 125 -2.25 10.71 -7.97
CA SER A 125 -2.80 9.54 -7.28
C SER A 125 -3.61 9.94 -6.04
N LEU A 126 -3.08 10.87 -5.23
CA LEU A 126 -3.78 11.41 -4.07
C LEU A 126 -5.08 12.10 -4.47
N GLY A 127 -5.06 12.98 -5.47
CA GLY A 127 -6.25 13.69 -5.93
C GLY A 127 -7.39 12.73 -6.33
N LYS A 128 -7.06 11.66 -7.07
CA LYS A 128 -8.06 10.64 -7.44
C LYS A 128 -8.66 9.92 -6.24
N VAL A 129 -7.88 9.64 -5.20
CA VAL A 129 -8.35 9.01 -3.97
C VAL A 129 -9.23 9.98 -3.17
N GLU A 130 -8.84 11.25 -3.09
CA GLU A 130 -9.63 12.28 -2.41
C GLU A 130 -10.96 12.56 -3.11
N ASP A 131 -10.97 12.61 -4.44
CA ASP A 131 -12.18 12.76 -5.25
C ASP A 131 -13.15 11.58 -5.04
N ALA A 132 -12.61 10.36 -4.93
CA ALA A 132 -13.40 9.17 -4.61
C ALA A 132 -14.03 9.26 -3.21
N CYS A 133 -13.25 9.66 -2.21
CA CYS A 133 -13.74 9.87 -0.84
C CYS A 133 -14.80 10.98 -0.77
N TYR A 134 -14.58 12.09 -1.48
CA TYR A 134 -15.54 13.18 -1.58
C TYR A 134 -16.87 12.70 -2.17
N THR A 135 -16.80 11.97 -3.30
CA THR A 135 -17.97 11.43 -3.97
C THR A 135 -18.76 10.48 -3.07
N LEU A 136 -18.07 9.59 -2.35
CA LEU A 136 -18.70 8.70 -1.37
C LEU A 136 -19.37 9.48 -0.23
N ARG A 137 -18.70 10.52 0.30
CA ARG A 137 -19.23 11.32 1.40
C ARG A 137 -20.48 12.08 1.00
N VAL A 138 -20.49 12.70 -0.18
CA VAL A 138 -21.65 13.45 -0.69
C VAL A 138 -22.83 12.52 -0.90
N ARG A 139 -22.65 11.44 -1.66
CA ARG A 139 -23.73 10.46 -1.94
C ARG A 139 -24.22 9.73 -0.69
N GLY A 140 -23.31 9.39 0.23
CA GLY A 140 -23.68 8.78 1.51
C GLY A 140 -24.45 9.71 2.44
N SER A 141 -24.36 11.03 2.23
CA SER A 141 -25.10 12.04 3.00
C SER A 141 -26.43 12.46 2.35
N GLU A 142 -26.65 12.10 1.07
CA GLU A 142 -27.86 12.44 0.31
C GLU A 142 -29.07 11.56 0.68
N ILE A 143 -28.88 10.32 1.16
CA ILE A 143 -29.99 9.45 1.57
C ILE A 143 -30.38 9.76 3.03
N PRO A 144 -31.57 10.33 3.29
CA PRO A 144 -32.00 10.63 4.65
C PRO A 144 -32.19 9.34 5.45
N LYS A 145 -31.61 9.27 6.66
CA LYS A 145 -31.74 8.11 7.56
C LYS A 145 -33.19 7.68 7.82
N HIS A 146 -34.16 8.58 7.71
CA HIS A 146 -35.59 8.28 7.88
C HIS A 146 -36.19 7.56 6.66
N MET A 147 -35.75 7.85 5.43
CA MET A 147 -36.26 7.16 4.23
C MET A 147 -35.71 5.73 4.10
N LEU A 148 -34.56 5.44 4.70
CA LEU A 148 -34.07 4.06 4.82
C LEU A 148 -34.95 3.23 5.77
N ALA A 149 -35.42 3.81 6.88
CA ALA A 149 -36.30 3.13 7.82
C ALA A 149 -37.63 2.71 7.17
N ASP A 150 -38.22 3.55 6.31
CA ASP A 150 -39.47 3.23 5.61
C ASP A 150 -39.28 2.15 4.53
N VAL A 151 -38.15 2.14 3.83
CA VAL A 151 -37.85 1.12 2.80
C VAL A 151 -37.56 -0.25 3.42
N PHE A 152 -36.93 -0.32 4.58
CA PHE A 152 -36.74 -1.57 5.32
C PHE A 152 -38.03 -2.01 6.04
N SER A 153 -38.84 -1.09 6.55
CA SER A 153 -40.14 -1.42 7.18
C SER A 153 -41.14 -1.99 6.18
N ASN A 154 -41.16 -1.47 4.94
CA ASN A 154 -42.01 -2.03 3.88
C ASN A 154 -41.57 -3.40 3.35
N ARG A 155 -40.31 -3.83 3.57
CA ARG A 155 -39.87 -5.18 3.21
C ARG A 155 -40.24 -6.23 4.27
N VAL A 156 -40.41 -5.83 5.53
CA VAL A 156 -40.84 -6.73 6.59
C VAL A 156 -42.33 -7.08 6.43
N ALA A 157 -43.16 -6.13 6.01
CA ALA A 157 -44.59 -6.37 5.78
C ALA A 157 -44.90 -7.35 4.63
N VAL A 158 -44.02 -7.47 3.62
CA VAL A 158 -44.25 -8.35 2.46
C VAL A 158 -43.86 -9.80 2.74
N LEU A 159 -43.12 -10.08 3.82
CA LEU A 159 -42.70 -11.44 4.19
C LEU A 159 -43.61 -12.12 5.22
N GLU A 160 -44.63 -11.43 5.73
CA GLU A 160 -45.58 -11.97 6.74
C GLU A 160 -46.98 -12.29 6.18
N GLU A 161 -47.22 -12.18 4.86
CA GLU A 161 -48.53 -12.48 4.24
C GLU A 161 -48.61 -13.86 3.52
N ASP A 162 -47.57 -14.69 3.58
CA ASP A 162 -47.62 -16.08 3.07
C ASP A 162 -47.60 -17.10 4.24
N ASP A 163 -48.74 -17.25 4.93
CA ASP A 163 -49.11 -18.44 5.73
C ASP A 163 -50.64 -18.69 5.66
#